data_AF-B3N721-F1
#
_entry.id   AF-B3N721-F1
#
_cell.length_a   1.000
_cell.length_b   1.000
_cell.length_c   1.000
_cell.angle_alpha   90.00
_cell.angle_beta   90.00
_cell.angle_gamma   90.00
#
_symmetry.space_group_name_H-M   'P 1'
#
loop_
_entity.id
_entity.type
_entity.pdbx_description
1 polymer ?
#
loop_
_entity_poly.entity_id
_entity_poly.type
_entity_poly.pdbx_seq_one_letter_code
_entity_poly.pdbx_strand_id
1 'polypeptide(L)'
;MSTNPRPQRQHSEEVQISMGGSGGGAGDGVPDRLPPISEKDQRFPYCIVWTPIPVLTWLLPMIGHMGICTSSGVIRDFAGAYFVSEDNMAFGRPTRYLRLHPKYVEGGSYAWDEAVSKASVLYGTRIHNIFCDNCHSHVATALINMRYNNSTGWNMIILSMWLFVCGRYVGIWGFIKTWLPFAILLSICIILGVYF
;
A
#
# COMPACT_ATOMS: atom_id res chain seq x y z
N MET A 1 2.60 70.85 10.47
CA MET A 1 3.84 70.69 9.68
C MET A 1 4.48 69.40 10.13
N SER A 2 4.20 68.26 9.45
CA SER A 2 5.11 67.63 8.48
C SER A 2 6.55 67.66 8.98
N THR A 3 7.18 66.56 9.36
CA THR A 3 7.51 65.45 8.45
C THR A 3 7.76 64.14 9.21
N ASN A 4 7.38 63.01 8.60
CA ASN A 4 8.05 61.72 8.77
C ASN A 4 8.77 61.48 7.41
N PRO A 5 9.90 60.76 7.30
CA PRO A 5 9.79 59.30 7.30
C PRO A 5 11.03 58.45 7.72
N ARG A 6 10.70 57.19 8.12
CA ARG A 6 11.32 55.89 7.70
C ARG A 6 12.61 55.40 8.42
N PRO A 7 12.92 54.09 8.35
CA PRO A 7 12.15 52.95 8.91
C PRO A 7 13.09 51.90 9.57
N GLN A 8 12.70 51.10 10.57
CA GLN A 8 13.33 49.77 10.73
C GLN A 8 12.72 48.85 11.79
N ARG A 9 12.74 47.56 11.39
CA ARG A 9 12.80 46.32 12.18
C ARG A 9 11.51 45.78 12.78
N GLN A 10 11.01 44.78 12.05
CA GLN A 10 10.19 43.67 12.53
C GLN A 10 10.73 43.12 13.86
N HIS A 11 9.85 43.08 14.84
CA HIS A 11 9.92 42.29 16.07
C HIS A 11 9.55 40.84 15.67
N SER A 12 10.49 39.89 15.72
CA SER A 12 10.73 38.98 16.85
C SER A 12 9.51 38.16 17.25
N GLU A 13 9.33 37.00 16.60
CA GLU A 13 8.91 35.77 17.28
C GLU A 13 9.73 34.60 16.71
N GLU A 14 10.66 34.14 17.55
CA GLU A 14 11.63 33.08 17.31
C GLU A 14 10.98 31.75 17.66
N VAL A 15 10.43 31.03 16.67
CA VAL A 15 10.08 29.62 16.86
C VAL A 15 11.37 28.83 16.74
N GLN A 16 12.00 28.58 17.89
CA GLN A 16 13.09 27.63 18.04
C GLN A 16 12.63 26.22 17.62
N ILE A 17 12.84 25.87 16.36
CA ILE A 17 12.88 24.47 15.95
C ILE A 17 14.31 23.99 16.20
N SER A 18 14.45 23.29 17.33
CA SER A 18 15.65 22.57 17.75
C SER A 18 16.31 21.84 16.57
N MET A 19 17.46 22.33 16.13
CA MET A 19 18.41 21.57 15.33
C MET A 19 18.97 20.43 16.20
N GLY A 20 18.35 19.25 16.07
CA GLY A 20 18.91 18.00 16.58
C GLY A 20 20.17 17.65 15.79
N GLY A 21 21.31 17.68 16.48
CA GLY A 21 22.64 17.55 15.91
C GLY A 21 22.91 16.24 15.18
N SER A 22 23.84 16.34 14.24
CA SER A 22 24.46 15.25 13.52
C SER A 22 25.17 14.27 14.47
N GLY A 23 24.75 13.01 14.44
CA GLY A 23 25.53 11.87 14.91
C GLY A 23 25.83 10.98 13.70
N GLY A 24 27.08 11.01 13.22
CA GLY A 24 27.56 10.16 12.15
C GLY A 24 27.56 8.70 12.56
N GLY A 25 26.70 7.92 11.92
CA GLY A 25 26.75 6.47 11.82
C GLY A 25 25.95 6.09 10.59
N ALA A 26 26.59 5.47 9.61
CA ALA A 26 25.89 4.88 8.46
C ALA A 26 25.04 3.70 8.97
N GLY A 27 23.89 3.99 9.55
CA GLY A 27 22.85 3.02 9.86
C GLY A 27 21.99 2.82 8.62
N ASP A 28 21.75 1.57 8.24
CA ASP A 28 21.15 1.07 6.98
C ASP A 28 19.74 1.60 6.59
N GLY A 29 19.28 2.76 7.05
CA GLY A 29 17.97 3.30 6.71
C GLY A 29 16.80 2.41 7.17
N VAL A 30 17.06 1.45 8.08
CA VAL A 30 16.08 0.56 8.69
C VAL A 30 15.59 1.20 9.99
N PRO A 31 14.29 1.47 10.14
CA PRO A 31 13.76 2.02 11.39
C PRO A 31 13.73 0.97 12.50
N ASP A 32 14.08 1.37 13.73
CA ASP A 32 14.01 0.52 14.94
C ASP A 32 12.58 0.05 15.25
N ARG A 33 11.59 0.88 14.92
CA ARG A 33 10.16 0.56 15.01
C ARG A 33 9.44 1.04 13.77
N LEU A 34 8.55 0.20 13.25
CA LEU A 34 7.75 0.54 12.07
C LEU A 34 6.76 1.68 12.39
N PRO A 35 6.64 2.72 11.53
CA PRO A 35 5.68 3.82 11.73
C PRO A 35 4.24 3.30 11.80
N PRO A 36 3.40 3.80 12.70
CA PRO A 36 2.06 3.26 12.94
C PRO A 36 1.18 3.31 11.68
N ILE A 37 0.28 2.34 11.57
CA ILE A 37 -0.74 2.35 10.51
C ILE A 37 -1.86 3.30 10.94
N SER A 38 -2.25 4.21 10.05
CA SER A 38 -3.44 5.06 10.22
C SER A 38 -4.50 4.65 9.21
N GLU A 39 -5.51 3.91 9.68
CA GLU A 39 -6.63 3.48 8.84
C GLU A 39 -7.45 4.68 8.36
N LYS A 40 -7.60 5.70 9.21
CA LYS A 40 -8.35 6.93 8.93
C LYS A 40 -7.73 7.69 7.76
N ASP A 41 -6.42 7.88 7.81
CA ASP A 41 -5.65 8.66 6.83
C ASP A 41 -5.18 7.80 5.65
N GLN A 42 -5.55 6.51 5.64
CA GLN A 42 -5.13 5.54 4.63
C GLN A 42 -3.61 5.48 4.47
N ARG A 43 -2.89 5.44 5.59
CA ARG A 43 -1.44 5.31 5.63
C ARG A 43 -1.08 3.92 6.16
N PHE A 44 -0.45 3.13 5.30
CA PHE A 44 -0.05 1.75 5.60
C PHE A 44 1.46 1.53 5.36
N PRO A 45 2.36 2.13 6.18
CA PRO A 45 3.81 2.00 6.01
C PRO A 45 4.28 0.56 5.82
N TYR A 46 5.04 0.31 4.75
CA TYR A 46 5.60 -1.01 4.40
C TYR A 46 4.56 -2.13 4.29
N CYS A 47 3.34 -1.81 3.88
CA CYS A 47 2.29 -2.82 3.72
C CYS A 47 2.05 -3.19 2.26
N ILE A 48 1.63 -4.43 2.06
CA ILE A 48 0.81 -4.82 0.91
C ILE A 48 -0.64 -4.63 1.34
N VAL A 49 -1.43 -3.96 0.53
CA VAL A 49 -2.85 -3.69 0.79
C VAL A 49 -3.73 -4.38 -0.23
N TRP A 50 -4.98 -4.65 0.15
CA TRP A 50 -5.91 -5.37 -0.70
C TRP A 50 -7.35 -4.90 -0.50
N THR A 51 -8.11 -4.87 -1.59
CA THR A 51 -9.53 -4.47 -1.63
C THR A 51 -10.35 -5.43 -2.50
N PRO A 52 -11.60 -5.75 -2.13
CA PRO A 52 -12.46 -6.63 -2.92
C PRO A 52 -12.82 -5.99 -4.26
N ILE A 53 -12.76 -6.77 -5.33
CA ILE A 53 -13.27 -6.40 -6.66
C ILE A 53 -14.76 -6.79 -6.70
N PRO A 54 -15.68 -5.84 -6.98
CA PRO A 54 -17.10 -6.13 -7.11
C PRO A 54 -17.37 -7.29 -8.06
N VAL A 55 -18.35 -8.13 -7.73
CA VAL A 55 -18.73 -9.37 -8.45
C VAL A 55 -17.66 -10.47 -8.38
N LEU A 56 -16.41 -10.19 -8.76
CA LEU A 56 -15.35 -11.20 -8.82
C LEU A 56 -15.00 -11.77 -7.44
N THR A 57 -14.75 -10.90 -6.46
CA THR A 57 -14.47 -11.33 -5.08
C THR A 57 -15.69 -11.97 -4.42
N TRP A 58 -16.90 -11.61 -4.85
CA TRP A 58 -18.12 -12.20 -4.31
C TRP A 58 -18.29 -13.65 -4.73
N LEU A 59 -17.70 -14.06 -5.86
CA LEU A 59 -17.64 -15.46 -6.30
C LEU A 59 -16.42 -16.17 -5.72
N LEU A 60 -15.28 -15.46 -5.65
CA LEU A 60 -13.99 -16.01 -5.22
C LEU A 60 -13.31 -15.06 -4.22
N PRO A 61 -13.52 -15.22 -2.90
CA PRO A 61 -13.02 -14.30 -1.87
C PRO A 61 -11.49 -14.14 -1.80
N MET A 62 -10.75 -15.07 -2.43
CA MET A 62 -9.29 -15.01 -2.56
C MET A 62 -8.83 -13.99 -3.61
N ILE A 63 -9.67 -13.71 -4.60
CA ILE A 63 -9.33 -12.82 -5.72
C ILE A 63 -9.80 -11.41 -5.36
N GLY A 64 -8.90 -10.45 -5.48
CA GLY A 64 -9.23 -9.03 -5.36
C GLY A 64 -8.11 -8.18 -5.90
N HIS A 65 -8.08 -6.91 -5.53
CA HIS A 65 -7.13 -5.93 -6.04
C HIS A 65 -6.06 -5.61 -5.02
N MET A 66 -4.80 -5.56 -5.45
CA MET A 66 -3.65 -5.44 -4.57
C MET A 66 -2.85 -4.16 -4.86
N GLY A 67 -2.27 -3.58 -3.83
CA GLY A 67 -1.31 -2.49 -3.93
C GLY A 67 -0.15 -2.68 -2.95
N ILE A 68 0.94 -1.94 -3.17
CA ILE A 68 2.08 -1.88 -2.26
C ILE A 68 2.27 -0.46 -1.76
N CYS A 69 2.69 -0.32 -0.50
CA CYS A 69 2.84 0.96 0.15
C CYS A 69 4.32 1.34 0.32
N THR A 70 4.60 2.63 0.24
CA THR A 70 5.92 3.21 0.55
C THR A 70 6.23 3.13 2.05
N SER A 71 7.44 3.56 2.43
CA SER A 71 7.87 3.75 3.82
C SER A 71 7.00 4.77 4.58
N SER A 72 6.48 5.79 3.88
CA SER A 72 5.52 6.75 4.42
C SER A 72 4.08 6.25 4.44
N GLY A 73 3.82 5.09 3.85
CA GLY A 73 2.50 4.46 3.80
C GLY A 73 1.59 4.94 2.69
N VAL A 74 2.12 5.62 1.68
CA VAL A 74 1.40 6.01 0.45
C VAL A 74 1.16 4.75 -0.37
N ILE A 75 -0.09 4.56 -0.81
CA ILE A 75 -0.50 3.36 -1.55
C ILE A 75 -0.18 3.55 -3.05
N ARG A 76 0.41 2.52 -3.67
CA ARG A 76 0.61 2.43 -5.12
C ARG A 76 -0.01 1.14 -5.65
N ASP A 77 -0.98 1.27 -6.56
CA ASP A 77 -1.66 0.13 -7.19
C ASP A 77 -1.81 0.33 -8.69
N PHE A 78 -1.58 -0.73 -9.45
CA PHE A 78 -1.80 -0.73 -10.90
C PHE A 78 -3.30 -0.87 -11.18
N ALA A 79 -3.97 0.27 -11.30
CA ALA A 79 -5.43 0.39 -11.35
C ALA A 79 -6.03 0.19 -12.76
N GLY A 80 -5.21 0.23 -13.81
CA GLY A 80 -5.65 0.04 -15.19
C GLY A 80 -4.49 0.19 -16.17
N ALA A 81 -4.73 -0.07 -17.45
CA ALA A 81 -3.68 0.01 -18.47
C ALA A 81 -3.01 1.38 -18.45
N TYR A 82 -1.68 1.40 -18.37
CA TYR A 82 -0.85 2.61 -18.29
C TYR A 82 -1.09 3.50 -17.06
N PHE A 83 -1.78 2.99 -16.03
CA PHE A 83 -2.18 3.80 -14.88
C PHE A 83 -1.89 3.11 -13.55
N VAL A 84 -0.98 3.71 -12.79
CA VAL A 84 -0.70 3.33 -11.40
C VAL A 84 -1.20 4.46 -10.50
N SER A 85 -2.23 4.17 -9.72
CA SER A 85 -2.87 5.12 -8.82
C SER A 85 -2.03 5.37 -7.57
N GLU A 86 -2.17 6.56 -7.00
CA GLU A 86 -1.55 6.98 -5.75
C GLU A 86 -2.65 7.28 -4.73
N ASP A 87 -2.55 6.69 -3.55
CA ASP A 87 -3.48 6.80 -2.41
C ASP A 87 -4.93 6.35 -2.63
N ASN A 88 -5.41 6.28 -3.87
CA ASN A 88 -6.78 5.90 -4.21
C ASN A 88 -6.79 4.58 -4.98
N MET A 89 -6.96 3.47 -4.25
CA MET A 89 -7.06 2.15 -4.89
C MET A 89 -8.27 2.06 -5.83
N ALA A 90 -8.10 1.35 -6.95
CA ALA A 90 -9.10 1.23 -8.02
C ALA A 90 -10.53 0.85 -7.58
N PHE A 91 -10.65 -0.02 -6.57
CA PHE A 91 -11.94 -0.54 -6.08
C PHE A 91 -12.29 -0.05 -4.67
N GLY A 92 -11.72 1.09 -4.27
CA GLY A 92 -11.95 1.71 -2.97
C GLY A 92 -10.97 1.27 -1.89
N ARG A 93 -11.19 1.79 -0.68
CA ARG A 93 -10.25 1.69 0.45
C ARG A 93 -9.82 0.25 0.75
N PRO A 94 -8.55 0.03 1.16
CA PRO A 94 -8.10 -1.28 1.63
C PRO A 94 -9.04 -1.88 2.68
N THR A 95 -9.34 -3.17 2.52
CA THR A 95 -10.09 -3.95 3.51
C THR A 95 -9.19 -4.95 4.22
N ARG A 96 -8.04 -5.27 3.62
CA ARG A 96 -7.01 -6.13 4.19
C ARG A 96 -5.62 -5.56 3.93
N TYR A 97 -4.68 -5.88 4.81
CA TYR A 97 -3.28 -5.52 4.65
C TYR A 97 -2.36 -6.58 5.24
N LEU A 98 -1.14 -6.64 4.72
CA LEU A 98 -0.05 -7.45 5.22
C LEU A 98 1.15 -6.52 5.43
N ARG A 99 1.63 -6.43 6.67
CA ARG A 99 2.72 -5.53 7.04
C ARG A 99 4.06 -6.25 6.96
N LEU A 100 4.96 -5.73 6.13
CA LEU A 100 6.31 -6.23 5.91
C LEU A 100 7.32 -5.40 6.72
N HIS A 101 8.60 -5.78 6.69
CA HIS A 101 9.65 -5.05 7.40
C HIS A 101 10.82 -4.75 6.46
N PRO A 102 11.30 -3.49 6.37
CA PRO A 102 12.41 -3.11 5.49
C PRO A 102 13.77 -3.69 5.91
N LYS A 103 13.85 -4.41 7.05
CA LYS A 103 15.09 -5.09 7.47
C LYS A 103 15.43 -6.28 6.57
N TYR A 104 14.45 -6.77 5.82
CA TYR A 104 14.61 -7.83 4.84
C TYR A 104 14.90 -7.27 3.44
N VAL A 105 15.26 -6.00 3.35
CA VAL A 105 15.66 -5.31 2.12
C VAL A 105 17.03 -4.69 2.34
N GLU A 106 17.98 -5.06 1.49
CA GLU A 106 19.30 -4.43 1.47
C GLU A 106 19.16 -2.96 1.06
N GLY A 107 19.70 -2.03 1.85
CA GLY A 107 19.48 -0.58 1.68
C GLY A 107 18.21 -0.05 2.35
N GLY A 108 17.50 -0.89 3.11
CA GLY A 108 16.43 -0.50 4.03
C GLY A 108 15.29 0.26 3.36
N SER A 109 14.83 1.34 4.00
CA SER A 109 13.64 2.09 3.56
C SER A 109 13.84 2.80 2.22
N TYR A 110 15.06 3.26 1.94
CA TYR A 110 15.36 3.92 0.67
C TYR A 110 15.21 2.95 -0.50
N ALA A 111 15.84 1.78 -0.41
CA ALA A 111 15.76 0.74 -1.44
C ALA A 111 14.31 0.20 -1.59
N TRP A 112 13.56 0.13 -0.50
CA TRP A 112 12.13 -0.20 -0.53
C TRP A 112 11.35 0.78 -1.41
N ASP A 113 11.45 2.08 -1.13
CA ASP A 113 10.71 3.12 -1.86
C ASP A 113 11.15 3.24 -3.31
N GLU A 114 12.46 3.11 -3.57
CA GLU A 114 13.01 3.09 -4.92
C GLU A 114 12.43 1.93 -5.73
N ALA A 115 12.36 0.73 -5.15
CA ALA A 115 11.80 -0.44 -5.81
C ALA A 115 10.29 -0.34 -6.08
N VAL A 116 9.53 0.23 -5.14
CA VAL A 116 8.10 0.56 -5.33
C VAL A 116 7.95 1.53 -6.49
N SER A 117 8.73 2.61 -6.50
CA SER A 117 8.71 3.62 -7.56
C SER A 117 9.07 3.03 -8.92
N LYS A 118 10.15 2.23 -9.00
CA LYS A 118 10.56 1.53 -10.23
C LYS A 118 9.46 0.62 -10.77
N ALA A 119 8.80 -0.15 -9.91
CA ALA A 119 7.68 -0.99 -10.33
C ALA A 119 6.51 -0.14 -10.83
N SER A 120 6.17 0.96 -10.14
CA SER A 120 5.11 1.87 -10.57
C SER A 120 5.40 2.54 -11.92
N VAL A 121 6.63 2.99 -12.18
CA VAL A 121 7.02 3.56 -13.48
C VAL A 121 6.92 2.51 -14.58
N LEU A 122 7.43 1.29 -14.33
CA LEU A 122 7.34 0.20 -15.31
C LEU A 122 5.87 -0.11 -15.65
N TYR A 123 5.02 -0.28 -14.65
CA TYR A 123 3.61 -0.60 -14.86
C TYR A 123 2.80 0.56 -15.44
N GLY A 124 3.25 1.80 -15.26
CA GLY A 124 2.73 2.97 -15.99
C GLY A 124 2.91 2.87 -17.52
N THR A 125 3.75 1.96 -18.01
CA THR A 125 3.94 1.70 -19.44
C THR A 125 3.29 0.40 -19.94
N ARG A 126 2.68 -0.38 -19.04
CA ARG A 126 2.14 -1.73 -19.34
C ARG A 126 0.64 -1.69 -19.65
N ILE A 127 0.20 -2.59 -20.53
CA ILE A 127 -1.23 -2.88 -20.74
C ILE A 127 -1.70 -3.78 -19.60
N HIS A 128 -2.78 -3.40 -18.94
CA HIS A 128 -3.35 -4.18 -17.85
C HIS A 128 -4.10 -5.41 -18.37
N ASN A 129 -3.64 -6.60 -18.01
CA ASN A 129 -4.34 -7.86 -18.26
C ASN A 129 -4.70 -8.52 -16.94
N ILE A 130 -6.01 -8.64 -16.69
CA ILE A 130 -6.61 -9.17 -15.46
C ILE A 130 -5.98 -10.49 -15.00
N PHE A 131 -5.56 -11.37 -15.91
CA PHE A 131 -5.07 -12.71 -15.55
C PHE A 131 -3.55 -12.88 -15.55
N CYS A 132 -2.79 -12.06 -16.28
CA CYS A 132 -1.36 -12.34 -16.50
C CYS A 132 -0.43 -11.17 -16.16
N ASP A 133 -0.92 -9.92 -16.26
CA ASP A 133 -0.13 -8.72 -15.96
C ASP A 133 -1.03 -7.68 -15.30
N ASN A 134 -1.25 -7.90 -14.00
CA ASN A 134 -2.23 -7.18 -13.20
C ASN A 134 -1.57 -6.55 -11.96
N CYS A 135 -2.41 -6.05 -11.05
CA CYS A 135 -2.00 -5.45 -9.80
C CYS A 135 -1.14 -6.35 -8.89
N HIS A 136 -1.33 -7.67 -8.90
CA HIS A 136 -0.45 -8.58 -8.15
C HIS A 136 0.92 -8.71 -8.79
N SER A 137 1.02 -8.71 -10.13
CA SER A 137 2.29 -8.71 -10.85
C SER A 137 3.09 -7.41 -10.59
N HIS A 138 2.39 -6.27 -10.46
CA HIS A 138 2.99 -5.00 -10.04
C HIS A 138 3.64 -5.09 -8.65
N VAL A 139 2.90 -5.61 -7.66
CA VAL A 139 3.44 -5.80 -6.30
C VAL A 139 4.57 -6.83 -6.27
N ALA A 140 4.44 -7.93 -7.01
CA ALA A 140 5.50 -8.94 -7.12
C ALA A 140 6.77 -8.34 -7.71
N THR A 141 6.65 -7.51 -8.75
CA THR A 141 7.78 -6.80 -9.36
C THR A 141 8.47 -5.87 -8.38
N ALA A 142 7.72 -5.14 -7.55
CA ALA A 142 8.32 -4.32 -6.49
C ALA A 142 9.13 -5.17 -5.50
N LEU A 143 8.58 -6.30 -5.04
CA LEU A 143 9.26 -7.21 -4.11
C LEU A 143 10.52 -7.87 -4.72
N ILE A 144 10.47 -8.21 -6.02
CA ILE A 144 11.63 -8.70 -6.77
C ILE A 144 12.70 -7.61 -6.85
N ASN A 145 12.32 -6.39 -7.22
CA ASN A 145 13.25 -5.27 -7.38
C ASN A 145 14.00 -4.93 -6.09
N MET A 146 13.33 -5.02 -4.93
CA MET A 146 13.96 -4.82 -3.61
C MET A 146 14.60 -6.09 -3.04
N ARG A 147 14.56 -7.21 -3.76
CA ARG A 147 15.03 -8.53 -3.32
C ARG A 147 14.51 -8.89 -1.92
N TYR A 148 13.22 -8.66 -1.67
CA TYR A 148 12.64 -8.84 -0.34
C TYR A 148 12.90 -10.25 0.19
N ASN A 149 13.51 -10.34 1.37
CA ASN A 149 13.97 -11.58 1.99
C ASN A 149 14.93 -12.40 1.10
N ASN A 150 15.84 -11.70 0.41
CA ASN A 150 16.82 -12.27 -0.54
C ASN A 150 16.20 -13.12 -1.65
N SER A 151 14.91 -12.90 -1.98
CA SER A 151 14.16 -13.69 -2.96
C SER A 151 13.76 -12.85 -4.18
N THR A 152 13.84 -13.48 -5.35
CA THR A 152 13.28 -12.99 -6.62
C THR A 152 12.11 -13.85 -7.11
N GLY A 153 11.66 -14.82 -6.30
CA GLY A 153 10.60 -15.77 -6.67
C GLY A 153 9.17 -15.27 -6.46
N TRP A 154 8.98 -13.98 -6.14
CA TRP A 154 7.66 -13.41 -5.88
C TRP A 154 6.80 -13.43 -7.14
N ASN A 155 5.56 -13.89 -7.02
CA ASN A 155 4.61 -13.92 -8.12
C ASN A 155 3.19 -13.74 -7.60
N MET A 156 2.25 -13.53 -8.53
CA MET A 156 0.85 -13.25 -8.22
C MET A 156 0.19 -14.29 -7.33
N ILE A 157 0.46 -15.59 -7.56
CA ILE A 157 -0.19 -16.68 -6.82
C ILE A 157 0.31 -16.70 -5.38
N ILE A 158 1.63 -16.60 -5.18
CA ILE A 158 2.23 -16.53 -3.83
C ILE A 158 1.64 -15.34 -3.07
N LEU A 159 1.57 -14.15 -3.69
CA LEU A 159 1.04 -12.97 -3.04
C LEU A 159 -0.45 -13.07 -2.73
N SER A 160 -1.24 -13.62 -3.66
CA SER A 160 -2.67 -13.85 -3.46
C SER A 160 -2.92 -14.74 -2.25
N MET A 161 -2.25 -15.91 -2.20
CA MET A 161 -2.39 -16.86 -1.11
C MET A 161 -1.84 -16.31 0.21
N TRP A 162 -0.69 -15.63 0.16
CA TRP A 162 -0.06 -15.09 1.36
C TRP A 162 -0.92 -14.01 2.02
N LEU A 163 -1.47 -13.08 1.22
CA LEU A 163 -2.38 -12.07 1.74
C LEU A 163 -3.74 -12.68 2.12
N PHE A 164 -4.22 -13.69 1.40
CA PHE A 164 -5.47 -14.36 1.76
C PHE A 164 -5.40 -15.04 3.14
N VAL A 165 -4.28 -15.72 3.45
CA VAL A 165 -4.09 -16.45 4.71
C VAL A 165 -3.60 -15.56 5.84
N CYS A 166 -2.61 -14.69 5.57
CA CYS A 166 -1.91 -13.91 6.61
C CYS A 166 -2.35 -12.44 6.68
N GLY A 167 -3.19 -11.97 5.75
CA GLY A 167 -3.65 -10.59 5.72
C GLY A 167 -4.60 -10.26 6.87
N ARG A 168 -4.33 -9.15 7.56
CA ARG A 168 -5.17 -8.58 8.62
C ARG A 168 -6.29 -7.73 8.02
N TYR A 169 -7.45 -7.69 8.66
CA TYR A 169 -8.55 -6.81 8.24
C TYR A 169 -8.34 -5.37 8.71
N VAL A 170 -8.78 -4.42 7.90
CA VAL A 170 -8.93 -2.99 8.26
C VAL A 170 -10.26 -2.84 9.00
N GLY A 171 -10.23 -3.15 10.29
CA GLY A 171 -11.40 -3.15 11.17
C GLY A 171 -12.51 -4.15 10.79
N ILE A 172 -13.63 -4.06 11.52
CA ILE A 172 -14.80 -4.94 11.34
C ILE A 172 -15.46 -4.73 9.96
N TRP A 173 -15.47 -3.49 9.48
CA TRP A 173 -16.06 -3.14 8.19
C TRP A 173 -15.28 -3.72 7.01
N GLY A 174 -13.94 -3.85 7.14
CA GLY A 174 -13.13 -4.56 6.17
C GLY A 174 -13.57 -6.02 6.06
N PHE A 175 -13.72 -6.71 7.20
CA PHE A 175 -14.20 -8.10 7.25
C PHE A 175 -15.58 -8.26 6.59
N ILE A 176 -16.56 -7.43 6.97
CA ILE A 176 -17.91 -7.50 6.42
C ILE A 176 -17.89 -7.30 4.90
N LYS A 177 -17.16 -6.29 4.39
CA LYS A 177 -17.06 -6.03 2.96
C LYS A 177 -16.40 -7.18 2.18
N THR A 178 -15.46 -7.89 2.79
CA THR A 178 -14.81 -9.05 2.16
C THR A 178 -15.76 -10.25 2.06
N TRP A 179 -16.51 -10.57 3.11
CA TRP A 179 -17.20 -11.86 3.22
C TRP A 179 -18.71 -11.81 2.99
N LEU A 180 -19.39 -10.71 3.34
CA LEU A 180 -20.85 -10.67 3.32
C LEU A 180 -21.42 -10.92 1.91
N PRO A 181 -20.91 -10.33 0.81
CA PRO A 181 -21.43 -10.61 -0.52
C PRO A 181 -21.31 -12.09 -0.92
N PHE A 182 -20.16 -12.72 -0.62
CA PHE A 182 -19.96 -14.15 -0.89
C PHE A 182 -20.90 -15.01 -0.07
N ALA A 183 -21.08 -14.71 1.22
CA ALA A 183 -21.99 -15.45 2.08
C ALA A 183 -23.45 -15.38 1.59
N ILE A 184 -23.90 -14.20 1.13
CA ILE A 184 -25.24 -14.02 0.54
C ILE A 184 -25.40 -14.87 -0.73
N LEU A 185 -24.44 -14.77 -1.67
CA LEU A 185 -24.50 -15.53 -2.91
C LEU A 185 -24.48 -17.04 -2.65
N LEU A 186 -23.59 -17.51 -1.78
CA LEU A 186 -23.50 -18.92 -1.38
C LEU A 186 -24.83 -19.40 -0.78
N SER A 187 -25.45 -18.60 0.09
CA SER A 187 -26.74 -18.93 0.70
C SER A 187 -27.84 -19.05 -0.34
N ILE A 188 -27.92 -18.12 -1.31
CA ILE A 188 -28.88 -18.20 -2.41
C ILE A 188 -28.64 -19.47 -3.25
N CYS A 189 -27.40 -19.78 -3.62
CA CYS A 189 -27.07 -20.98 -4.38
C CYS A 189 -27.46 -22.26 -3.64
N ILE A 190 -27.23 -22.33 -2.33
CA ILE A 190 -27.62 -23.47 -1.50
C ILE A 190 -29.15 -23.60 -1.45
N ILE A 191 -29.88 -22.51 -1.21
CA ILE A 191 -31.34 -22.53 -1.19
C ILE A 191 -31.88 -22.99 -2.55
N LEU A 192 -31.37 -22.44 -3.64
CA LEU A 192 -31.79 -22.84 -4.97
C LEU A 192 -31.51 -24.33 -5.23
N GLY A 193 -30.31 -24.82 -4.91
CA GLY A 193 -29.95 -26.22 -5.13
C GLY A 193 -30.62 -27.23 -4.20
N VAL A 194 -31.18 -26.80 -3.06
CA VAL A 194 -31.91 -27.66 -2.14
C VAL A 194 -33.40 -27.72 -2.47
N TYR A 195 -33.98 -26.61 -2.94
CA TYR A 195 -35.43 -26.46 -3.09
C TYR A 195 -35.95 -26.44 -4.54
N PHE A 196 -35.06 -26.39 -5.53
CA PHE A 196 -35.39 -26.47 -6.96
C PHE A 196 -34.54 -27.55 -7.64
#